data_AF-A0A5X6EQP2-F1
#
_entry.id   AF-A0A5X6EQP2-F1
#
_cell.length_a   1.000
_cell.length_b   1.000
_cell.length_c   1.000
_cell.angle_alpha   90.00
_cell.angle_beta   90.00
_cell.angle_gamma   90.00
#
_symmetry.space_group_name_H-M   'P 1'
#
loop_
_entity.id
_entity.type
_entity.pdbx_description
1 polymer ?
#
loop_
_entity_poly.entity_id
_entity_poly.type
_entity_poly.pdbx_seq_one_letter_code
_entity_poly.pdbx_strand_id
1 'polypeptide(L)' 'MDYGNAEWIHYTGSGYLIRLEAWSFPVLRLKRLELSKACRRLVVTLIRRYAIGILHLDAFGELLPGFEIFDW' A
#
# COMPACT_ATOMS: atom_id res chain seq x y z
N MET A 1 -16.01 11.01 -13.96
CA MET A 1 -15.11 12.01 -13.35
C MET A 1 -13.77 11.32 -13.15
N ASP A 2 -12.75 11.75 -13.87
CA ASP A 2 -11.38 11.26 -13.69
C ASP A 2 -10.78 11.95 -12.47
N TYR A 3 -11.05 11.37 -11.30
CA TYR A 3 -10.33 11.74 -10.09
C TYR A 3 -8.89 11.24 -10.24
N GLY A 4 -7.98 12.19 -10.48
CA GLY A 4 -6.56 11.93 -10.68
C GLY A 4 -5.95 11.15 -9.52
N ASN A 5 -4.86 10.44 -9.78
CA ASN A 5 -4.15 9.57 -8.81
C ASN A 5 -3.88 10.23 -7.44
N ALA A 6 -3.87 11.57 -7.37
CA ALA A 6 -3.71 12.35 -6.15
C ALA A 6 -4.82 12.15 -5.09
N GLU A 7 -5.99 11.58 -5.43
CA GLU A 7 -7.05 11.38 -4.43
C GLU A 7 -6.76 10.20 -3.47
N TRP A 8 -5.91 9.26 -3.87
CA TRP A 8 -5.75 8.00 -3.13
C TRP A 8 -4.30 7.63 -2.80
N ILE A 9 -3.29 8.23 -3.43
CA ILE A 9 -1.89 8.11 -3.02
C ILE A 9 -1.39 9.48 -2.59
N HIS A 10 -1.00 9.60 -1.33
CA HIS A 10 -0.54 10.84 -0.70
C HIS A 10 0.90 10.69 -0.24
N TYR A 11 1.78 11.58 -0.68
CA TYR A 11 3.15 11.62 -0.18
C TYR A 11 3.17 12.18 1.25
N THR A 12 3.80 11.47 2.19
CA THR A 12 3.83 11.85 3.61
C THR A 12 5.09 12.62 4.02
N GLY A 13 6.00 12.92 3.09
CA GLY A 13 7.31 13.51 3.39
C GLY A 13 8.45 12.49 3.46
N SER A 14 8.13 11.24 3.81
CA SER A 14 9.06 10.11 3.95
C SER A 14 8.62 8.85 3.21
N GLY A 15 7.42 8.87 2.63
CA GLY A 15 6.78 7.71 2.07
C GLY A 15 5.40 8.03 1.52
N TYR A 16 4.50 7.04 1.54
CA TYR A 16 3.20 7.14 0.89
C TYR A 16 2.07 6.56 1.73
N LEU A 17 0.97 7.29 1.82
CA LEU A 17 -0.31 6.83 2.33
C LEU A 17 -1.21 6.47 1.14
N ILE A 18 -1.76 5.27 1.15
CA ILE A 18 -2.58 4.70 0.08
C ILE A 18 -3.97 4.39 0.62
N ARG A 19 -5.00 5.05 0.08
CA ARG A 19 -6.42 4.77 0.38
C ARG A 19 -6.92 3.64 -0.51
N LEU A 20 -7.00 2.44 0.06
CA LEU A 20 -7.37 1.21 -0.66
C LEU A 20 -8.86 1.20 -1.05
N GLU A 21 -9.69 1.94 -0.33
CA GLU A 21 -11.14 2.05 -0.58
C GLU A 21 -11.51 3.08 -1.66
N ALA A 22 -10.55 3.88 -2.13
CA ALA A 22 -10.81 4.87 -3.17
C ALA A 22 -11.15 4.24 -4.54
N TRP A 23 -10.89 2.94 -4.71
CA TRP A 23 -11.16 2.20 -5.96
C TRP A 23 -11.74 0.82 -5.67
N SER A 24 -12.59 0.31 -6.57
CA SER A 24 -13.13 -1.06 -6.47
C SER A 24 -12.07 -2.16 -6.64
N PHE A 25 -10.93 -1.86 -7.29
CA PHE A 25 -9.86 -2.81 -7.58
C PHE A 25 -8.48 -2.26 -7.20
N PRO A 26 -8.21 -1.99 -5.91
CA PRO A 26 -7.00 -1.29 -5.48
C PRO A 26 -5.72 -2.07 -5.82
N VAL A 27 -5.75 -3.40 -5.68
CA VAL A 27 -4.59 -4.25 -5.98
C VAL A 27 -4.25 -4.28 -7.48
N LEU A 28 -5.24 -4.14 -8.36
CA LEU A 28 -5.01 -4.01 -9.80
C LEU A 28 -4.36 -2.65 -10.12
N ARG A 29 -4.77 -1.58 -9.44
CA ARG A 29 -4.14 -0.26 -9.57
C ARG A 29 -2.69 -0.31 -9.09
N LEU A 30 -2.42 -0.91 -7.93
CA LEU A 30 -1.05 -1.10 -7.42
C LEU A 30 -0.18 -1.90 -8.39
N LYS A 31 -0.73 -2.91 -9.08
CA LYS A 31 0.00 -3.65 -10.12
C LYS A 31 0.45 -2.75 -11.27
N ARG A 32 -0.41 -1.79 -11.68
CA ARG A 32 -0.10 -0.84 -12.77
C ARG A 32 0.93 0.21 -12.36
N LEU A 33 1.11 0.42 -11.05
CA LEU A 33 2.17 1.23 -10.46
C LEU A 33 3.44 0.42 -10.17
N GLU A 34 3.55 -0.79 -10.75
CA GLU A 34 4.73 -1.65 -10.64
C GLU A 34 5.05 -2.13 -9.21
N LEU A 35 4.07 -2.06 -8.29
CA LEU A 35 4.24 -2.59 -6.95
C LEU A 35 4.54 -4.10 -7.00
N SER A 36 5.56 -4.52 -6.25
CA SER A 36 6.09 -5.88 -6.31
C SER A 36 5.01 -6.94 -6.05
N LYS A 37 5.19 -8.14 -6.65
CA LYS A 37 4.21 -9.23 -6.49
C LYS A 37 4.04 -9.64 -5.03
N ALA A 38 5.13 -9.63 -4.25
CA ALA A 38 5.10 -9.92 -2.83
C ALA A 38 4.29 -8.85 -2.08
N CYS A 39 4.53 -7.56 -2.36
CA CYS A 39 3.76 -6.46 -1.77
C CYS A 39 2.27 -6.52 -2.09
N ARG A 40 1.92 -6.79 -3.34
CA ARG A 40 0.52 -7.00 -3.70
C ARG A 40 -0.14 -8.19 -2.98
N ARG A 41 0.59 -9.28 -2.70
CA ARG A 41 0.06 -10.42 -1.91
C ARG A 41 -0.15 -10.06 -0.45
N LEU A 42 0.75 -9.28 0.14
CA LEU A 42 0.56 -8.77 1.50
C LEU A 42 -0.69 -7.88 1.57
N VAL A 43 -0.81 -6.90 0.66
CA VAL A 43 -1.96 -6.00 0.62
C VAL A 43 -3.28 -6.77 0.46
N VAL A 44 -3.35 -7.77 -0.43
CA VAL A 44 -4.54 -8.64 -0.56
C VAL A 44 -4.87 -9.33 0.76
N THR A 45 -3.87 -9.86 1.46
CA THR A 45 -4.04 -10.53 2.74
C THR A 45 -4.57 -9.56 3.79
N LEU A 46 -4.00 -8.37 3.88
CA LEU A 46 -4.40 -7.35 4.85
C LEU A 46 -5.84 -6.87 4.61
N ILE A 47 -6.23 -6.60 3.36
CA ILE A 47 -7.60 -6.21 3.01
C ILE A 47 -8.57 -7.33 3.41
N ARG A 48 -8.29 -8.58 3.04
CA ARG A 48 -9.23 -9.69 3.23
C ARG A 48 -9.35 -10.16 4.67
N ARG A 49 -8.27 -10.12 5.45
CA ARG A 49 -8.24 -10.64 6.82
C ARG A 49 -8.52 -9.58 7.88
N TYR A 50 -8.16 -8.33 7.60
CA TYR A 50 -8.21 -7.25 8.58
C TYR A 50 -9.00 -6.03 8.10
N ALA A 51 -9.59 -6.07 6.90
CA ALA A 51 -10.42 -5.00 6.35
C ALA A 51 -9.74 -3.61 6.37
N ILE A 52 -8.44 -3.55 6.09
CA ILE A 52 -7.72 -2.27 6.08
C ILE A 52 -8.21 -1.37 4.95
N GLY A 53 -8.49 -0.11 5.27
CA GLY A 53 -8.84 0.93 4.29
C GLY A 53 -7.67 1.82 3.87
N ILE A 54 -6.60 1.87 4.68
CA ILE A 54 -5.42 2.70 4.48
C ILE A 54 -4.16 1.84 4.67
N LEU A 55 -3.18 2.04 3.79
CA LEU A 55 -1.83 1.48 3.90
C LEU A 55 -0.83 2.64 3.92
N HIS A 56 0.01 2.72 4.96
CA HIS A 56 1.13 3.66 5.02
C HIS A 56 2.44 2.91 4.84
N LEU A 57 3.24 3.37 3.87
CA LEU A 57 4.59 2.89 3.60
C LEU A 57 5.55 4.03 3.93
N ASP A 58 6.50 3.81 4.82
CA ASP A 58 7.44 4.84 5.29
C ASP A 58 8.88 4.37 5.10
N ALA A 59 9.76 5.24 4.59
CA ALA A 59 11.18 4.96 4.43
C ALA A 59 11.98 5.05 5.74
N PHE A 60 11.45 5.72 6.77
CA PHE A 60 12.10 5.89 8.08
C PHE A 60 11.52 4.98 9.16
N GLY A 61 10.76 3.95 8.78
CA GLY A 61 10.27 2.96 9.74
C GLY A 61 11.43 2.25 10.45
N GLU A 62 11.36 2.14 11.77
CA GLU A 62 12.33 1.37 12.54
C GLU A 62 12.18 -0.13 12.26
N LEU A 63 13.32 -0.83 12.19
CA LEU A 63 13.32 -2.28 12.12
C LEU A 63 12.94 -2.84 13.49
N LEU A 64 11.80 -3.54 13.55
CA LEU A 64 11.35 -4.17 14.78
C LEU A 64 12.16 -5.44 15.06
N PRO A 65 12.83 -5.56 16.22
CA PRO A 65 13.53 -6.79 16.60
C PRO A 65 12.57 -7.99 16.61
N GLY A 66 12.98 -9.09 15.97
CA GLY A 66 12.18 -10.32 15.90
C GLY A 66 11.13 -10.37 14.79
N PHE A 67 11.04 -9.34 13.94
CA PHE A 67 10.21 -9.35 12.74
C PHE A 67 11.03 -9.65 11.48
N GLU A 68 10.43 -10.36 10.54
CA GLU A 68 11.02 -10.58 9.22
C GLU A 68 11.07 -9.27 8.42
N ILE A 69 12.20 -9.05 7.75
CA ILE A 69 12.39 -7.95 6.79
C ILE A 69 12.29 -8.55 5.39
N PHE A 70 11.53 -7.91 4.52
CA PHE A 70 11.36 -8.32 3.13
C PHE A 70 12.10 -7.31 2.23
N ASP A 71 12.97 -7.78 1.32
CA ASP A 71 13.71 -6.95 0.33
C ASP A 71 12.97 -6.77 -1.02
N TRP A 72 11.70 -7.15 -1.00
CA TRP A 72 10.70 -7.18 -2.06
C TRP A 72 10.48 -5.92 -2.91
#